data_AF-A0A1V5H422-F1
#
_entry.id   AF-A0A1V5H422-F1
#
_cell.length_a   1.000
_cell.length_b   1.000
_cell.length_c   1.000
_cell.angle_alpha   90.00
_cell.angle_beta   90.00
_cell.angle_gamma   90.00
#
_symmetry.space_group_name_H-M   'P 1'
#
loop_
_entity.id
_entity.type
_entity.pdbx_description
1 polymer ?
#
loop_
_entity_poly.entity_id
_entity_poly.type
_entity_poly.pdbx_seq_one_letter_code
_entity_poly.pdbx_strand_id
1 'polypeptide(L)'
;MRINGYTLYAVQGLDEEGSPTERSTIRVIRKQGTAEGLRSRFDETGPLMGTKKTIVRTGDVYAGLGKSDRAPIVIVPLLNPLKTVEHLLLLHVEYDEAMDVERKKEILGEKFGDIKNLIDEYNVPWSDGYLKSLPVGLLLGEDVEVIKNMIFEQMRNS
;
A
#
# COMPACT_ATOMS: atom_id res chain seq x y z
N MET A 1 -3.70 -13.03 6.31
CA MET A 1 -3.40 -12.64 4.92
C MET A 1 -2.88 -13.84 4.17
N ARG A 2 -3.34 -14.03 2.92
CA ARG A 2 -2.81 -15.05 1.99
C ARG A 2 -2.07 -14.37 0.84
N ILE A 3 -0.99 -14.97 0.35
CA ILE A 3 -0.28 -14.52 -0.85
C ILE A 3 -0.69 -15.42 -2.02
N ASN A 4 -1.18 -14.80 -3.09
CA ASN A 4 -1.70 -15.51 -4.26
C ASN A 4 -0.74 -15.49 -5.46
N GLY A 5 0.21 -14.56 -5.46
CA GLY A 5 1.18 -14.40 -6.52
C GLY A 5 2.06 -13.18 -6.28
N TYR A 6 3.07 -13.00 -7.12
CA TYR A 6 3.94 -11.83 -7.05
C TYR A 6 4.45 -11.39 -8.41
N THR A 7 4.79 -10.10 -8.50
CA THR A 7 5.59 -9.52 -9.57
C THR A 7 6.85 -8.92 -8.98
N LEU A 8 8.00 -9.36 -9.45
CA LEU A 8 9.29 -8.78 -9.12
C LEU A 8 9.66 -7.77 -10.20
N TYR A 9 10.08 -6.58 -9.77
CA TYR A 9 10.54 -5.50 -10.64
C TYR A 9 12.00 -5.18 -10.39
N ALA A 10 12.75 -4.85 -11.44
CA ALA A 10 14.07 -4.25 -11.36
C ALA A 10 13.93 -2.74 -11.48
N VAL A 11 14.65 -2.01 -10.64
CA VAL A 11 14.74 -0.55 -10.65
C VAL A 11 16.14 -0.14 -11.09
N GLN A 12 16.23 0.86 -11.96
CA GLN A 12 17.51 1.35 -12.50
C GLN A 12 17.52 2.87 -12.63
N GLY A 13 18.72 3.45 -12.77
CA GLY A 13 18.89 4.89 -13.00
C GLY A 13 18.61 5.74 -11.77
N LEU A 14 18.90 5.21 -10.57
CA LEU A 14 18.93 5.96 -9.32
C LEU A 14 20.22 6.79 -9.25
N ASP A 15 20.23 7.85 -8.45
CA ASP A 15 21.44 8.63 -8.18
C ASP A 15 22.37 7.92 -7.17
N GLU A 16 23.48 8.58 -6.81
CA GLU A 16 24.50 8.06 -5.90
C GLU A 16 23.96 7.79 -4.48
N GLU A 17 22.88 8.46 -4.09
CA GLU A 17 22.22 8.30 -2.80
C GLU A 17 21.12 7.23 -2.86
N GLY A 18 20.88 6.64 -4.04
CA GLY A 18 19.83 5.66 -4.27
C GLY A 18 18.44 6.28 -4.45
N SER A 19 18.36 7.59 -4.67
CA SER A 19 17.11 8.28 -4.90
C SER A 19 16.69 8.22 -6.38
N PRO A 20 15.37 8.14 -6.66
CA PRO A 20 14.89 8.09 -8.04
C PRO A 20 14.94 9.46 -8.72
N THR A 21 15.46 9.47 -9.95
CA THR A 21 15.58 10.63 -10.84
C THR A 21 14.52 10.57 -11.96
N GLU A 22 14.50 11.59 -12.83
CA GLU A 22 13.65 11.59 -14.03
C GLU A 22 14.08 10.54 -15.07
N ARG A 23 15.29 10.01 -14.96
CA ARG A 23 15.80 8.94 -15.82
C ARG A 23 15.58 7.54 -15.22
N SER A 24 15.04 7.46 -14.00
CA SER A 24 14.85 6.17 -13.35
C SER A 24 13.79 5.34 -14.07
N THR A 25 14.09 4.06 -14.25
CA THR A 25 13.22 3.12 -14.96
C THR A 25 12.87 1.93 -14.09
N ILE A 26 11.81 1.24 -14.50
CA ILE A 26 11.33 0.02 -13.88
C ILE A 26 10.88 -0.97 -14.95
N ARG A 27 11.16 -2.25 -14.70
CA ARG A 27 10.72 -3.35 -15.57
C ARG A 27 10.39 -4.59 -14.76
N VAL A 28 9.47 -5.42 -15.24
CA VAL A 28 9.23 -6.74 -14.68
C VAL A 28 10.42 -7.65 -14.98
N ILE A 29 10.87 -8.40 -13.98
CA ILE A 29 11.89 -9.45 -14.13
C ILE A 29 11.27 -10.83 -13.95
N ARG A 30 10.24 -10.95 -13.11
CA ARG A 30 9.57 -12.22 -12.83
C ARG A 30 8.13 -12.01 -12.39
N LYS A 31 7.26 -12.94 -12.77
CA LYS A 31 5.92 -13.09 -12.22
C LYS A 31 5.73 -14.54 -11.78
N GLN A 32 4.90 -14.74 -10.76
CA GLN A 32 4.51 -16.09 -10.34
C GLN A 32 3.10 -16.09 -9.74
N GLY A 33 2.40 -17.22 -9.85
CA GLY A 33 1.06 -17.39 -9.29
C GLY A 33 0.03 -16.57 -10.07
N THR A 34 -0.91 -15.93 -9.37
CA THR A 34 -1.95 -15.12 -10.03
C THR A 34 -1.39 -14.00 -10.90
N ALA A 35 -0.15 -13.55 -10.65
CA ALA A 35 0.50 -12.51 -11.44
C ALA A 35 0.85 -12.94 -12.88
N GLU A 36 1.07 -14.23 -13.15
CA GLU A 36 1.53 -14.71 -14.48
C GLU A 36 0.58 -14.33 -15.61
N GLY A 37 -0.73 -14.35 -15.35
CA GLY A 37 -1.77 -13.97 -16.31
C GLY A 37 -2.06 -12.46 -16.40
N LEU A 38 -1.50 -11.65 -15.50
CA LEU A 38 -1.78 -10.21 -15.45
C LEU A 38 -0.84 -9.45 -16.38
N ARG A 39 -1.39 -8.65 -17.29
CA ARG A 39 -0.57 -7.70 -18.07
C ARG A 39 -0.03 -6.61 -17.15
N SER A 40 1.27 -6.37 -17.21
CA SER A 40 1.88 -5.22 -16.55
C SER A 40 2.22 -4.16 -17.58
N ARG A 41 1.90 -2.91 -17.24
CA ARG A 41 2.43 -1.71 -17.91
C ARG A 41 3.96 -1.64 -17.97
N PHE A 42 4.64 -2.48 -17.18
CA PHE A 42 6.10 -2.58 -17.14
C PHE A 42 6.60 -3.97 -17.56
N ASP A 43 5.82 -4.72 -18.33
CA ASP A 43 6.31 -5.93 -19.00
C ASP A 43 7.48 -5.59 -19.94
N GLU A 44 7.45 -4.38 -20.49
CA GLU A 44 8.61 -3.69 -21.07
C GLU A 44 9.13 -2.61 -20.12
N THR A 45 10.41 -2.22 -20.27
CA THR A 45 11.00 -1.15 -19.45
C THR A 45 10.26 0.17 -19.67
N GLY A 46 9.87 0.83 -18.58
CA GLY A 46 9.22 2.15 -18.61
C GLY A 46 9.70 3.07 -17.50
N PRO A 47 9.24 4.33 -17.47
CA PRO A 47 9.61 5.29 -16.44
C PRO A 47 9.10 4.86 -15.06
N LEU A 48 9.95 4.97 -14.04
CA LEU A 48 9.55 4.77 -12.65
C LEU A 48 8.66 5.93 -12.20
N MET A 49 7.41 5.65 -11.83
CA MET A 49 6.44 6.69 -11.49
C MET A 49 5.38 6.23 -10.47
N GLY A 50 4.66 7.21 -9.91
CA GLY A 50 3.57 7.00 -8.95
C GLY A 50 4.04 6.35 -7.65
N THR A 51 3.19 5.53 -7.03
CA THR A 51 3.45 4.86 -5.75
C THR A 51 4.77 4.08 -5.73
N LYS A 52 5.17 3.47 -6.86
CA LYS A 52 6.44 2.73 -6.96
C LYS A 52 7.66 3.68 -6.86
N LYS A 53 7.60 4.88 -7.45
CA LYS A 53 8.65 5.91 -7.29
C LYS A 53 8.73 6.38 -5.84
N THR A 54 7.59 6.58 -5.19
CA THR A 54 7.55 6.96 -3.76
C THR A 54 8.21 5.90 -2.88
N ILE A 55 7.87 4.62 -3.07
CA ILE A 55 8.45 3.50 -2.30
C ILE A 55 9.95 3.37 -2.53
N VAL A 56 10.43 3.52 -3.77
CA VAL A 56 11.88 3.51 -4.05
C VAL A 56 12.59 4.64 -3.30
N ARG A 57 11.98 5.83 -3.26
CA ARG A 57 12.54 7.00 -2.57
C ARG A 57 12.55 6.85 -1.04
N THR A 58 11.48 6.34 -0.44
CA THR A 58 11.36 6.29 1.02
C THR A 58 11.88 4.98 1.62
N GLY A 59 11.91 3.89 0.85
CA GLY A 59 12.23 2.57 1.35
C GLY A 59 11.11 1.92 2.18
N ASP A 60 9.93 2.54 2.22
CA ASP A 60 8.82 2.04 3.04
C ASP A 60 8.05 0.91 2.36
N VAL A 61 7.53 0.00 3.17
CA VAL A 61 6.56 -1.00 2.70
C VAL A 61 5.21 -0.32 2.47
N TYR A 62 4.58 -0.64 1.35
CA TYR A 62 3.19 -0.26 1.09
C TYR A 62 2.27 -1.48 1.23
N ALA A 63 1.16 -1.33 1.93
CA ALA A 63 0.06 -2.29 1.96
C ALA A 63 -1.25 -1.55 1.69
N GLY A 64 -2.06 -2.09 0.78
CA GLY A 64 -3.38 -1.54 0.52
C GLY A 64 -3.95 -1.99 -0.82
N LEU A 65 -4.65 -1.07 -1.49
CA LEU A 65 -5.26 -1.32 -2.79
C LEU A 65 -4.48 -0.62 -3.90
N GLY A 66 -4.25 -1.30 -5.02
CA GLY A 66 -3.65 -0.72 -6.21
C GLY A 66 -4.43 0.50 -6.67
N LYS A 67 -3.76 1.64 -6.90
CA LYS A 67 -4.45 2.90 -7.26
C LYS A 67 -5.16 2.86 -8.61
N SER A 68 -4.79 1.96 -9.52
CA SER A 68 -5.40 1.86 -10.86
C SER A 68 -6.47 0.77 -10.96
N ASP A 69 -6.29 -0.36 -10.30
CA ASP A 69 -7.12 -1.56 -10.45
C ASP A 69 -7.81 -1.99 -9.14
N ARG A 70 -7.54 -1.27 -8.04
CA ARG A 70 -7.99 -1.59 -6.68
C ARG A 70 -7.60 -2.99 -6.21
N ALA A 71 -6.61 -3.63 -6.84
CA ALA A 71 -6.17 -4.96 -6.46
C ALA A 71 -5.53 -4.92 -5.05
N PRO A 72 -5.87 -5.85 -4.14
CA PRO A 72 -5.20 -5.95 -2.84
C PRO A 72 -3.73 -6.35 -3.02
N ILE A 73 -2.82 -5.47 -2.59
CA ILE A 73 -1.39 -5.62 -2.84
C ILE A 73 -0.53 -5.20 -1.64
N VAL A 74 0.64 -5.83 -1.53
CA VAL A 74 1.73 -5.35 -0.69
C VAL A 74 2.95 -5.13 -1.58
N ILE A 75 3.62 -3.99 -1.46
CA ILE A 75 4.85 -3.70 -2.19
C ILE A 75 5.99 -3.57 -1.18
N VAL A 76 6.99 -4.43 -1.32
CA VAL A 76 8.17 -4.49 -0.46
C VAL A 76 9.40 -4.05 -1.26
N PRO A 77 10.11 -2.98 -0.86
CA PRO A 77 11.39 -2.64 -1.45
C PRO A 77 12.45 -3.65 -0.99
N LEU A 78 13.24 -4.14 -1.95
CA LEU A 78 14.37 -5.03 -1.68
C LEU A 78 15.66 -4.26 -1.90
N LEU A 79 16.46 -4.17 -0.85
CA LEU A 79 17.69 -3.41 -0.83
C LEU A 79 18.88 -4.26 -1.28
N ASN A 80 19.82 -3.63 -1.99
CA ASN A 80 21.14 -4.20 -2.25
C ASN A 80 22.06 -4.01 -1.02
N PRO A 81 23.31 -4.53 -1.04
CA PRO A 81 24.25 -4.36 0.07
C PRO A 81 24.60 -2.89 0.39
N LEU A 82 24.41 -1.97 -0.55
CA LEU A 82 24.61 -0.53 -0.37
C LEU A 82 23.38 0.18 0.23
N LYS A 83 22.35 -0.58 0.64
CA LYS A 83 21.07 -0.09 1.18
C LYS A 83 20.24 0.74 0.19
N THR A 84 20.49 0.58 -1.10
CA THR A 84 19.68 1.18 -2.17
C THR A 84 18.63 0.19 -2.65
N VAL A 85 17.43 0.68 -2.98
CA VAL A 85 16.35 -0.14 -3.55
C VAL A 85 16.71 -0.60 -4.96
N GLU A 86 17.06 -1.87 -5.11
CA GLU A 86 17.39 -2.48 -6.41
C GLU A 86 16.16 -3.14 -7.04
N HIS A 87 15.27 -3.67 -6.21
CA HIS A 87 14.08 -4.37 -6.65
C HIS A 87 12.84 -3.96 -5.87
N LEU A 88 11.67 -4.04 -6.51
CA LEU A 88 10.38 -3.98 -5.83
C LEU A 88 9.69 -5.33 -5.97
N LEU A 89 9.25 -5.90 -4.85
CA LEU A 89 8.42 -7.10 -4.81
C LEU A 89 6.97 -6.69 -4.57
N LEU A 90 6.12 -6.82 -5.59
CA LEU A 90 4.69 -6.62 -5.47
C LEU A 90 4.01 -7.97 -5.26
N LEU A 91 3.40 -8.15 -4.09
CA LEU A 91 2.61 -9.31 -3.72
C LEU A 91 1.14 -9.04 -4.01
N HIS A 92 0.49 -9.97 -4.72
CA HIS A 92 -0.97 -10.04 -4.77
C HIS A 92 -1.45 -10.81 -3.56
N VAL A 93 -2.29 -10.18 -2.75
CA VAL A 93 -2.69 -10.72 -1.44
C VAL A 93 -4.20 -10.81 -1.30
N GLU A 94 -4.65 -11.62 -0.36
CA GLU A 94 -6.00 -11.53 0.19
C GLU A 94 -5.89 -11.11 1.65
N TYR A 95 -6.48 -9.96 1.95
CA TYR A 95 -6.63 -9.49 3.32
C TYR A 95 -7.70 -10.32 4.03
N ASP A 96 -7.51 -10.46 5.34
CA ASP A 96 -8.50 -11.11 6.19
C ASP A 96 -9.57 -10.08 6.57
N GLU A 97 -10.66 -10.04 5.81
CA GLU A 97 -11.76 -9.10 6.07
C GLU A 97 -12.62 -9.49 7.29
N ALA A 98 -12.43 -10.70 7.83
CA ALA A 98 -13.04 -11.13 9.09
C ALA A 98 -12.22 -10.69 10.32
N MET A 99 -11.11 -9.97 10.10
CA MET A 99 -10.25 -9.44 11.15
C MET A 99 -11.03 -8.58 12.14
N ASP A 100 -10.85 -8.87 13.43
CA ASP A 100 -11.47 -8.11 14.51
C ASP A 100 -10.90 -6.70 14.64
N VAL A 101 -11.60 -5.87 15.41
CA VAL A 101 -11.25 -4.45 15.56
C VAL A 101 -9.92 -4.26 16.30
N GLU A 102 -9.61 -5.10 17.29
CA GLU A 102 -8.33 -5.00 18.02
C GLU A 102 -7.16 -5.21 17.06
N ARG A 103 -7.23 -6.24 16.23
CA ARG A 103 -6.21 -6.51 15.23
C ARG A 103 -6.13 -5.44 14.15
N LYS A 104 -7.27 -4.84 13.76
CA LYS A 104 -7.29 -3.67 12.86
C LYS A 104 -6.56 -2.47 13.47
N LYS A 105 -6.72 -2.21 14.78
CA LYS A 105 -5.98 -1.14 15.48
C LYS A 105 -4.48 -1.43 15.51
N GLU A 106 -4.09 -2.67 15.80
CA GLU A 106 -2.68 -3.07 15.84
C GLU A 106 -1.97 -2.86 14.48
N ILE A 107 -2.60 -3.25 13.36
CA ILE A 107 -1.98 -3.09 12.04
C ILE A 107 -1.95 -1.63 11.56
N LEU A 108 -2.84 -0.77 12.10
CA LEU A 108 -2.85 0.67 11.81
C LEU A 108 -1.74 1.39 12.58
N GLY A 109 -1.33 0.90 13.75
CA GLY A 109 -0.27 1.51 14.54
C GLY A 109 -0.56 2.99 14.87
N GLU A 110 0.41 3.88 14.62
CA GLU A 110 0.26 5.32 14.87
C GLU A 110 -0.92 5.94 14.09
N LYS A 111 -1.20 5.43 12.89
CA LYS A 111 -2.31 5.90 12.04
C LYS A 111 -3.67 5.76 12.72
N PHE A 112 -3.84 4.77 13.61
CA PHE A 112 -5.06 4.65 14.40
C PHE A 112 -5.25 5.86 15.32
N GLY A 113 -4.17 6.29 15.98
CA GLY A 113 -4.15 7.50 16.79
C GLY A 113 -4.52 8.74 15.97
N ASP A 114 -3.94 8.87 14.78
CA ASP A 114 -4.24 9.99 13.88
C ASP A 114 -5.70 10.03 13.42
N ILE A 115 -6.29 8.87 13.09
CA ILE A 115 -7.71 8.76 12.73
C ILE A 115 -8.59 9.20 13.90
N LYS A 116 -8.28 8.70 15.10
CA LYS A 116 -9.05 9.05 16.30
C LYS A 116 -8.95 10.55 16.60
N ASN A 117 -7.74 11.09 16.62
CA ASN A 117 -7.49 12.52 16.85
C ASN A 117 -8.27 13.38 15.85
N LEU A 118 -8.23 13.02 14.56
CA LEU A 118 -8.92 13.76 13.52
C LEU A 118 -10.45 13.70 13.67
N ILE A 119 -11.02 12.59 14.13
CA ILE A 119 -12.47 12.49 14.40
C ILE A 119 -12.86 13.31 15.63
N ASP A 120 -12.03 13.27 16.68
CA ASP A 120 -12.27 14.01 17.93
C ASP A 120 -12.39 15.53 17.66
N GLU A 121 -11.70 16.09 16.66
CA GLU A 121 -11.82 17.49 16.23
C GLU A 121 -13.25 17.90 15.81
N TYR A 122 -14.08 16.94 15.39
CA TYR A 122 -15.48 17.18 15.00
C TYR A 122 -16.46 17.02 16.16
N ASN A 123 -15.96 16.87 17.40
CA ASN A 123 -16.74 16.58 18.61
C ASN A 123 -17.61 15.31 18.49
N VAL A 124 -17.15 14.35 17.69
CA VAL A 124 -17.80 13.04 17.54
C VAL A 124 -17.14 12.07 18.52
N PRO A 125 -17.90 11.45 19.45
CA PRO A 125 -17.32 10.44 20.34
C PRO A 125 -16.74 9.26 19.54
N TRP A 126 -15.49 8.92 19.84
CA TRP A 126 -14.85 7.75 19.24
C TRP A 126 -15.56 6.45 19.62
N SER A 127 -15.76 5.58 18.63
CA SER A 127 -16.19 4.19 18.80
C SER A 127 -15.32 3.28 17.96
N ASP A 128 -14.73 2.27 18.59
CA ASP A 128 -13.98 1.20 17.90
C ASP A 128 -14.84 0.51 16.82
N GLY A 129 -16.16 0.52 16.99
CA GLY A 129 -17.11 0.01 16.00
C GLY A 129 -17.00 0.64 14.61
N TYR A 130 -16.47 1.87 14.50
CA TYR A 130 -16.24 2.55 13.22
C TYR A 130 -15.27 1.81 12.30
N LEU A 131 -14.36 0.99 12.86
CA LEU A 131 -13.40 0.21 12.06
C LEU A 131 -13.97 -1.14 11.59
N LYS A 132 -15.10 -1.59 12.15
CA LYS A 132 -15.60 -2.95 11.95
C LYS A 132 -15.93 -3.25 10.48
N SER A 133 -16.66 -2.36 9.83
CA SER A 133 -17.14 -2.48 8.44
C SER A 133 -16.11 -2.01 7.39
N LEU A 134 -15.02 -1.37 7.80
CA LEU A 134 -14.02 -0.84 6.87
C LEU A 134 -13.11 -1.95 6.34
N PRO A 135 -12.91 -2.05 5.02
CA PRO A 135 -12.01 -3.05 4.43
C PRO A 135 -10.56 -2.84 4.86
N VAL A 136 -9.85 -3.93 5.16
CA VAL A 136 -8.45 -3.88 5.65
C VAL A 136 -7.52 -3.22 4.64
N GLY A 137 -7.66 -3.56 3.35
CA GLY A 137 -6.83 -2.95 2.29
C GLY A 137 -7.03 -1.44 2.18
N LEU A 138 -8.21 -0.94 2.53
CA LEU A 138 -8.48 0.49 2.54
C LEU A 138 -7.85 1.16 3.78
N LEU A 139 -8.05 0.57 4.95
CA LEU A 139 -7.47 1.04 6.21
C LEU A 139 -5.95 1.20 6.12
N LEU A 140 -5.26 0.26 5.47
CA LEU A 140 -3.82 0.32 5.30
C LEU A 140 -3.40 1.36 4.24
N GLY A 141 -4.10 1.42 3.11
CA GLY A 141 -3.64 2.14 1.91
C GLY A 141 -4.13 3.58 1.72
N GLU A 142 -5.18 4.00 2.42
CA GLU A 142 -5.77 5.35 2.26
C GLU A 142 -5.36 6.33 3.36
N ASP A 143 -5.35 7.62 3.06
CA ASP A 143 -4.98 8.64 4.04
C ASP A 143 -6.02 8.76 5.16
N VAL A 144 -5.59 9.31 6.30
CA VAL A 144 -6.42 9.50 7.51
C VAL A 144 -7.71 10.28 7.18
N GLU A 145 -7.60 11.29 6.32
CA GLU A 145 -8.73 12.12 5.86
C GLU A 145 -9.79 11.30 5.08
N VAL A 146 -9.34 10.38 4.22
CA VAL A 146 -10.24 9.49 3.45
C VAL A 146 -10.95 8.53 4.39
N ILE A 147 -10.23 7.95 5.35
CA ILE A 147 -10.80 7.03 6.34
C ILE A 147 -11.84 7.75 7.20
N LYS A 148 -11.54 8.97 7.68
CA LYS A 148 -12.51 9.81 8.40
C LYS A 148 -13.79 10.03 7.59
N ASN A 149 -13.66 10.43 6.32
CA ASN A 149 -14.81 10.70 5.46
C ASN A 149 -15.70 9.46 5.30
N MET A 150 -15.09 8.28 5.16
CA MET A 150 -15.84 7.01 5.10
C MET A 150 -16.58 6.70 6.41
N ILE A 151 -15.96 6.95 7.56
CA ILE A 151 -16.63 6.76 8.86
C ILE A 151 -17.85 7.68 8.95
N PHE A 152 -17.72 8.95 8.57
CA PHE A 152 -18.85 9.88 8.58
C PHE A 152 -19.95 9.48 7.59
N GLU A 153 -19.60 8.99 6.41
CA GLU A 153 -20.58 8.44 5.47
C GLU A 153 -21.35 7.25 6.05
N GLN A 154 -20.67 6.34 6.75
CA GLN A 154 -21.33 5.22 7.43
C GLN A 154 -22.28 5.67 8.53
N MET A 155 -21.88 6.65 9.34
CA MET A 155 -22.73 7.22 10.40
C MET A 155 -24.00 7.86 9.84
N ARG A 156 -23.94 8.48 8.65
CA ARG A 156 -25.11 9.08 7.99
C ARG A 156 -26.08 8.04 7.43
N ASN A 157 -25.59 6.83 7.16
CA ASN A 157 -26.35 5.74 6.56
C ASN A 157 -26.81 4.69 7.60
N SER A 158 -26.52 4.93 8.89
CA SER A 158 -26.92 4.09 10.03
C SER A 158 -28.10 4.69 10.77
#